data_AF-A0A8T2ZE45-F1
#
_entry.id   AF-A0A8T2ZE45-F1
#
_cell.length_a   1.000
_cell.length_b   1.000
_cell.length_c   1.000
_cell.angle_alpha   90.00
_cell.angle_beta   90.00
_cell.angle_gamma   90.00
#
_symmetry.space_group_name_H-M   'P 1'
#
loop_
_entity.id
_entity.type
_entity.pdbx_description
1 polymer ?
#
loop_
_entity_poly.entity_id
_entity_poly.type
_entity_poly.pdbx_seq_one_letter_code
_entity_poly.pdbx_strand_id
1 'polypeptide(L)'
;MEAENEIREIEGANENESSPSNPKPTQKTVRTKVPEVEIHLYRQGKGPINVFKSSLGGWNQDQLEVREILEKYGFKSIFAFNPASGRGAPIRFGRNGRSLLGYRDGSVIHVDGEPKDSLIKPVTKTVLGVAVITLLITLAVKERPEWFKSSNLFGGSFPPWILACAVIVFTRMRKRTGDFLKKRGW
;
A
#
# COMPACT_ATOMS: atom_id res chain seq x y z
N MET A 1 -68.38 -6.17 -68.28
CA MET A 1 -68.77 -4.77 -68.53
C MET A 1 -68.64 -4.05 -67.19
N GLU A 2 -67.43 -4.05 -66.62
CA GLU A 2 -66.28 -3.19 -66.95
C GLU A 2 -66.34 -1.92 -66.13
N ALA A 3 -65.34 -1.76 -65.26
CA ALA A 3 -65.12 -0.57 -64.46
C ALA A 3 -64.04 0.27 -65.15
N GLU A 4 -64.27 1.57 -65.28
CA GLU A 4 -63.44 2.46 -66.09
C GLU A 4 -62.30 3.12 -65.28
N ASN A 5 -61.13 3.18 -65.94
CA ASN A 5 -60.02 4.14 -65.83
C ASN A 5 -59.91 5.13 -64.65
N GLU A 6 -58.81 4.99 -63.90
CA GLU A 6 -57.67 5.95 -63.78
C GLU A 6 -57.84 7.32 -64.53
N ILE A 7 -57.53 8.53 -64.00
CA ILE A 7 -56.25 9.08 -63.51
C ILE A 7 -56.51 10.33 -62.59
N ARG A 8 -55.46 10.76 -61.86
CA ARG A 8 -55.33 11.82 -60.83
C ARG A 8 -55.42 13.28 -61.32
N GLU A 9 -55.72 14.22 -60.40
CA GLU A 9 -55.10 15.57 -60.37
C GLU A 9 -54.98 16.15 -58.93
N ILE A 10 -54.39 17.35 -58.75
CA ILE A 10 -53.49 17.69 -57.60
C ILE A 10 -53.86 19.00 -56.84
N GLU A 11 -53.54 19.04 -55.53
CA GLU A 11 -53.36 20.19 -54.60
C GLU A 11 -54.49 21.21 -54.31
N GLY A 12 -54.54 21.68 -53.04
CA GLY A 12 -55.36 22.84 -52.65
C GLY A 12 -55.58 23.07 -51.13
N ALA A 13 -54.55 23.59 -50.44
CA ALA A 13 -54.60 24.41 -49.21
C ALA A 13 -55.44 24.00 -47.97
N ASN A 14 -54.72 23.78 -46.85
CA ASN A 14 -54.99 24.15 -45.44
C ASN A 14 -56.41 24.57 -44.99
N GLU A 15 -56.85 24.02 -43.84
CA GLU A 15 -57.00 24.82 -42.60
C GLU A 15 -57.11 23.94 -41.33
N ASN A 16 -56.32 24.31 -40.31
CA ASN A 16 -56.52 24.18 -38.85
C ASN A 16 -57.31 22.97 -38.26
N GLU A 17 -56.65 22.13 -37.44
CA GLU A 17 -56.74 22.23 -35.96
C GLU A 17 -55.96 21.14 -35.17
N SER A 18 -55.64 21.50 -33.92
CA SER A 18 -55.30 20.65 -32.76
C SER A 18 -53.85 20.20 -32.49
N SER A 19 -53.46 20.44 -31.23
CA SER A 19 -52.40 19.77 -30.43
C SER A 19 -50.93 20.17 -30.62
N PRO A 20 -50.38 21.09 -29.78
CA PRO A 20 -48.94 21.19 -29.58
C PRO A 20 -48.43 19.96 -28.82
N SER A 21 -47.86 19.01 -29.55
CA SER A 21 -47.17 17.86 -28.96
C SER A 21 -45.89 18.31 -28.26
N ASN A 22 -46.00 18.63 -26.97
CA ASN A 22 -44.87 19.03 -26.13
C ASN A 22 -44.01 17.79 -25.80
N PRO A 23 -42.78 17.64 -26.36
CA PRO A 23 -41.93 16.51 -26.06
C PRO A 23 -41.27 16.74 -24.70
N LYS A 24 -42.02 16.51 -23.62
CA LYS A 24 -41.50 16.57 -22.25
C LYS A 24 -40.30 15.62 -22.16
N PRO A 25 -39.06 16.11 -22.00
CA PRO A 25 -37.92 15.22 -21.92
C PRO A 25 -38.03 14.47 -20.60
N THR A 26 -38.45 13.21 -20.66
CA THR A 26 -38.27 12.29 -19.54
C THR A 26 -36.78 12.12 -19.33
N GLN A 27 -36.23 12.98 -18.47
CA GLN A 27 -34.90 12.83 -17.92
C GLN A 27 -34.89 11.53 -17.11
N LYS A 28 -34.64 10.41 -17.80
CA LYS A 28 -34.05 9.22 -17.21
C LYS A 28 -32.69 9.66 -16.68
N THR A 29 -32.70 10.24 -15.48
CA THR A 29 -31.50 10.46 -14.68
C THR A 29 -31.01 9.07 -14.30
N VAL A 30 -30.24 8.47 -15.21
CA VAL A 30 -29.46 7.26 -14.95
C VAL A 30 -28.44 7.65 -13.89
N ARG A 31 -28.86 7.56 -12.62
CA ARG A 31 -27.95 7.55 -11.48
C ARG A 31 -27.18 6.23 -11.60
N THR A 32 -26.12 6.22 -12.40
CA THR A 32 -25.13 5.14 -12.41
C THR A 32 -24.48 5.14 -11.03
N LYS A 33 -25.08 4.42 -10.09
CA LYS A 33 -24.48 4.15 -8.78
C LYS A 33 -23.15 3.49 -9.06
N VAL A 34 -22.06 4.14 -8.66
CA VAL A 34 -20.71 3.56 -8.80
C VAL A 34 -20.68 2.29 -7.94
N PRO A 35 -20.23 1.14 -8.46
CA PRO A 35 -20.07 -0.07 -7.67
C PRO A 35 -19.10 0.16 -6.51
N GLU A 36 -19.43 -0.35 -5.33
CA GLU A 36 -18.65 -0.18 -4.10
C GLU A 36 -18.39 -1.53 -3.42
N VAL A 37 -17.24 -1.64 -2.74
CA VAL A 37 -16.91 -2.75 -1.84
C VAL A 37 -16.61 -2.25 -0.44
N GLU A 38 -17.00 -3.02 0.57
CA GLU A 38 -16.64 -2.75 1.96
C GLU A 38 -15.35 -3.48 2.31
N ILE A 39 -14.35 -2.75 2.79
CA ILE A 39 -13.01 -3.26 3.04
C ILE A 39 -12.75 -3.29 4.53
N HIS A 40 -12.64 -4.49 5.08
CA HIS A 40 -12.18 -4.76 6.43
C HIS A 40 -10.66 -4.89 6.39
N LEU A 41 -9.96 -3.82 6.76
CA LEU A 41 -8.52 -3.70 6.60
C LEU A 41 -7.80 -4.11 7.88
N TYR A 42 -6.84 -5.02 7.77
CA TYR A 42 -5.99 -5.53 8.84
C TYR A 42 -4.53 -5.11 8.59
N ARG A 43 -3.68 -5.21 9.62
CA ARG A 43 -2.25 -4.93 9.55
C ARG A 43 -1.45 -6.05 10.20
N GLN A 44 -0.81 -6.86 9.39
CA GLN A 44 -0.07 -8.06 9.82
C GLN A 44 -0.94 -9.00 10.68
N GLY A 45 -2.18 -9.23 10.24
CA GLY A 45 -3.19 -10.04 10.93
C GLY A 45 -3.81 -9.40 12.18
N LYS A 46 -3.37 -8.19 12.58
CA LYS A 46 -3.98 -7.43 13.67
C LYS A 46 -5.02 -6.47 13.11
N GLY A 47 -6.24 -6.47 13.66
CA GLY A 47 -7.30 -5.57 13.20
C GLY A 47 -8.70 -6.15 13.40
N PRO A 48 -9.72 -5.57 12.73
CA PRO A 48 -9.58 -4.55 11.69
C PRO A 48 -9.03 -3.22 12.22
N ILE A 49 -8.10 -2.62 11.49
CA ILE A 49 -7.57 -1.26 11.74
C ILE A 49 -8.45 -0.17 11.14
N ASN A 50 -9.26 -0.50 10.12
CA ASN A 50 -10.29 0.37 9.56
C ASN A 50 -11.31 -0.48 8.79
N VAL A 51 -12.56 -0.01 8.74
CA VAL A 51 -13.63 -0.55 7.90
C VAL A 51 -14.19 0.61 7.08
N PHE A 52 -14.09 0.53 5.76
CA PHE A 52 -14.49 1.62 4.87
C PHE A 52 -14.99 1.10 3.52
N LYS A 53 -15.82 1.88 2.84
CA LYS A 53 -16.22 1.60 1.46
C LYS A 53 -15.21 2.18 0.47
N SER A 54 -14.96 1.45 -0.60
CA SER A 54 -14.15 1.87 -1.75
C SER A 54 -14.98 1.70 -3.02
N SER A 55 -14.99 2.69 -3.88
CA SER A 55 -15.48 2.54 -5.25
C SER A 55 -14.62 1.54 -6.02
N LEU A 56 -15.24 0.85 -6.98
CA LEU A 56 -14.58 0.03 -7.97
C LEU A 56 -14.39 0.83 -9.26
N GLY A 57 -13.17 0.81 -9.79
CA GLY A 57 -12.77 1.42 -11.04
C GLY A 57 -12.53 0.40 -12.15
N GLY A 58 -11.78 0.82 -13.17
CA GLY A 58 -11.58 0.02 -14.39
C GLY A 58 -12.74 0.15 -15.39
N TRP A 59 -12.58 -0.42 -16.57
CA TRP A 59 -13.57 -0.34 -17.65
C TRP A 59 -14.89 -1.03 -17.28
N ASN A 60 -14.81 -2.18 -16.60
CA ASN A 60 -15.96 -2.95 -16.14
C ASN A 60 -16.50 -2.48 -14.78
N GLN A 61 -15.91 -1.45 -14.16
CA GLN A 61 -16.23 -0.98 -12.80
C GLN A 61 -16.15 -2.11 -11.73
N ASP A 62 -15.19 -3.02 -11.88
CA ASP A 62 -14.97 -4.18 -11.01
C ASP A 62 -13.60 -4.16 -10.29
N GLN A 63 -12.70 -3.23 -10.61
CA GLN A 63 -11.32 -3.25 -10.11
C GLN A 63 -11.14 -2.38 -8.88
N LEU A 64 -10.47 -2.90 -7.85
CA LEU A 64 -10.15 -2.16 -6.64
C LEU A 64 -8.97 -1.20 -6.85
N GLU A 65 -9.06 0.04 -6.36
CA GLU A 65 -7.97 1.04 -6.38
C GLU A 65 -6.89 0.73 -5.32
N VAL A 66 -6.15 -0.35 -5.54
CA VAL A 66 -5.14 -0.89 -4.62
C VAL A 66 -4.06 0.14 -4.26
N ARG A 67 -3.62 0.97 -5.21
CA ARG A 67 -2.56 1.96 -4.97
C ARG A 67 -2.95 2.99 -3.90
N GLU A 68 -4.18 3.46 -3.92
CA GLU A 68 -4.67 4.46 -2.96
C GLU A 68 -4.68 3.88 -1.54
N ILE A 69 -5.07 2.61 -1.39
CA ILE A 69 -5.02 1.87 -0.12
C ILE A 69 -3.57 1.73 0.36
N LEU A 70 -2.64 1.35 -0.53
CA LEU A 70 -1.22 1.23 -0.18
C LEU A 70 -0.62 2.55 0.29
N GLU A 71 -0.98 3.66 -0.35
CA GLU A 71 -0.52 4.99 0.01
C GLU A 71 -1.12 5.49 1.33
N LYS A 72 -2.46 5.48 1.42
CA LYS A 72 -3.23 5.97 2.59
C LYS A 72 -2.85 5.30 3.91
N TYR A 73 -2.51 4.01 3.89
CA TYR A 73 -2.14 3.26 5.09
C TYR A 73 -0.64 2.95 5.23
N GLY A 74 0.20 3.49 4.32
CA GLY A 74 1.66 3.31 4.38
C GLY A 74 2.11 1.85 4.18
N PHE A 75 1.40 1.10 3.34
CA PHE A 75 1.67 -0.30 3.04
C PHE A 75 2.55 -0.50 1.80
N LYS A 76 3.30 -1.59 1.80
CA LYS A 76 4.16 -2.08 0.71
C LYS A 76 3.40 -3.00 -0.23
N SER A 77 2.49 -3.78 0.35
CA SER A 77 1.74 -4.87 -0.27
C SER A 77 0.45 -5.08 0.52
N ILE A 78 -0.58 -5.59 -0.15
CA ILE A 78 -1.81 -6.08 0.48
C ILE A 78 -2.11 -7.51 0.03
N PHE A 79 -2.75 -8.26 0.90
CA PHE A 79 -3.10 -9.67 0.72
C PHE A 79 -4.59 -9.87 1.00
N ALA A 80 -5.21 -10.85 0.35
CA ALA A 80 -6.49 -11.36 0.79
C ALA A 80 -6.32 -11.92 2.21
N PHE A 81 -7.28 -11.66 3.09
CA PHE A 81 -7.25 -12.10 4.48
C PHE A 81 -8.53 -12.86 4.80
N ASN A 82 -8.42 -13.85 5.68
CA ASN A 82 -9.56 -14.52 6.28
C ASN A 82 -9.34 -14.50 7.80
N PRO A 83 -10.23 -13.88 8.60
CA PRO A 83 -10.08 -13.86 10.05
C PRO A 83 -9.91 -15.24 10.71
N ALA A 84 -10.46 -16.29 10.11
CA ALA A 84 -10.36 -17.67 10.62
C ALA A 84 -9.07 -18.41 10.22
N SER A 85 -8.49 -18.12 9.05
CA SER A 85 -7.32 -18.86 8.51
C SER A 85 -6.07 -18.01 8.28
N GLY A 86 -6.13 -16.70 8.54
CA GLY A 86 -5.02 -15.77 8.39
C GLY A 86 -4.83 -15.22 6.96
N ARG A 87 -3.57 -14.92 6.62
CA ARG A 87 -3.18 -14.27 5.36
C ARG A 87 -3.22 -15.27 4.19
N GLY A 88 -3.96 -14.91 3.15
CA GLY A 88 -4.05 -15.62 1.88
C GLY A 88 -3.18 -15.02 0.78
N ALA A 89 -3.63 -15.15 -0.48
CA ALA A 89 -2.88 -14.74 -1.66
C ALA A 89 -2.65 -13.20 -1.74
N PRO A 90 -1.52 -12.74 -2.31
CA PRO A 90 -1.27 -11.31 -2.54
C PRO A 90 -2.25 -10.75 -3.56
N ILE A 91 -2.85 -9.59 -3.26
CA ILE A 91 -3.71 -8.88 -4.22
C ILE A 91 -2.80 -8.15 -5.20
N ARG A 92 -2.63 -8.75 -6.38
CA ARG A 92 -1.82 -8.18 -7.47
C ARG A 92 -2.57 -7.02 -8.13
N PHE A 93 -1.81 -6.00 -8.54
CA PHE A 93 -2.33 -4.81 -9.20
C PHE A 93 -1.45 -4.40 -10.39
N GLY A 94 -2.05 -3.75 -11.38
CA GLY A 94 -1.38 -3.31 -12.61
C GLY A 94 -0.59 -2.00 -12.46
N ARG A 95 0.07 -1.55 -13.53
CA ARG A 95 0.80 -0.25 -13.56
C ARG A 95 -0.13 0.94 -13.30
N ASN A 96 -1.42 0.80 -13.59
CA ASN A 96 -2.49 1.75 -13.27
C ASN A 96 -2.80 1.86 -11.76
N GLY A 97 -2.39 0.90 -10.92
CA GLY A 97 -2.71 0.88 -9.50
C GLY A 97 -3.96 0.06 -9.12
N ARG A 98 -4.65 -0.52 -10.12
CA ARG A 98 -5.89 -1.30 -9.94
C ARG A 98 -5.64 -2.79 -9.79
N SER A 99 -6.47 -3.49 -9.02
CA SER A 99 -6.40 -4.94 -8.89
C SER A 99 -6.53 -5.66 -10.23
N LEU A 100 -5.80 -6.77 -10.40
CA LEU A 100 -5.95 -7.65 -11.56
C LEU A 100 -7.20 -8.53 -11.46
N LEU A 101 -7.63 -8.84 -10.23
CA LEU A 101 -8.88 -9.55 -9.96
C LEU A 101 -10.03 -8.53 -9.80
N GLY A 102 -11.17 -8.82 -10.41
CA GLY A 102 -12.40 -8.06 -10.25
C GLY A 102 -13.20 -8.45 -8.99
N TYR A 103 -13.97 -7.51 -8.48
CA TYR A 103 -14.85 -7.64 -7.30
C TYR A 103 -16.30 -7.28 -7.68
N ARG A 104 -17.25 -7.64 -6.82
CA ARG A 104 -18.69 -7.40 -7.05
C ARG A 104 -19.18 -6.22 -6.19
N ASP A 105 -20.13 -5.44 -6.71
CA ASP A 105 -20.84 -4.40 -5.93
C ASP A 105 -21.42 -5.00 -4.64
N GLY A 106 -21.32 -4.27 -3.54
CA GLY A 106 -21.78 -4.67 -2.22
C GLY A 106 -20.98 -5.81 -1.56
N SER A 107 -19.88 -6.29 -2.16
CA SER A 107 -19.08 -7.34 -1.53
C SER A 107 -18.26 -6.81 -0.35
N VAL A 108 -18.20 -7.61 0.73
CA VAL A 108 -17.37 -7.35 1.92
C VAL A 108 -16.08 -8.14 1.78
N ILE A 109 -14.95 -7.45 1.67
CA ILE A 109 -13.63 -8.06 1.49
C ILE A 109 -12.73 -7.79 2.68
N HIS A 110 -11.96 -8.80 3.05
CA HIS A 110 -11.01 -8.75 4.15
C HIS A 110 -9.60 -8.69 3.58
N VAL A 111 -8.83 -7.68 3.97
CA VAL A 111 -7.54 -7.35 3.36
C VAL A 111 -6.49 -7.16 4.46
N ASP A 112 -5.35 -7.83 4.37
CA ASP A 112 -4.22 -7.66 5.29
C ASP A 112 -3.08 -6.87 4.65
N GLY A 113 -2.74 -5.75 5.27
CA GLY A 113 -1.69 -4.84 4.83
C GLY A 113 -0.33 -5.17 5.45
N GLU A 114 0.68 -5.20 4.60
CA GLU A 114 2.08 -5.28 5.02
C GLU A 114 2.68 -3.87 5.06
N PRO A 115 3.11 -3.37 6.23
CA PRO A 115 3.67 -2.03 6.35
C PRO A 115 4.96 -1.89 5.55
N LYS A 116 5.19 -0.69 5.01
CA LYS A 116 6.50 -0.33 4.45
C LYS A 116 7.59 -0.54 5.50
N ASP A 117 8.71 -1.12 5.07
CA ASP A 117 9.87 -1.34 5.93
C ASP A 117 10.33 0.00 6.52
N SER A 118 10.24 0.13 7.84
CA SER A 118 10.60 1.37 8.51
C SER A 118 12.10 1.63 8.35
N LEU A 119 12.47 2.70 7.64
CA LEU A 119 13.84 3.19 7.52
C LEU A 119 14.47 3.55 8.89
N ILE A 120 13.65 3.74 9.93
CA ILE A 120 14.10 4.00 11.29
C ILE A 120 14.81 2.76 11.87
N LYS A 121 14.38 1.53 11.55
CA LYS A 121 15.04 0.29 12.03
C LYS A 121 16.50 0.14 11.54
N PRO A 122 16.84 0.29 10.25
CA PRO A 122 18.24 0.29 9.82
C PRO A 122 18.99 1.55 10.28
N VAL A 123 18.40 2.74 10.24
CA VAL A 123 19.06 3.98 10.71
C VAL A 123 19.47 3.89 12.17
N THR A 124 18.57 3.47 13.08
CA THR A 124 18.90 3.30 14.51
C THR A 124 19.97 2.23 14.74
N LYS A 125 19.95 1.12 13.98
CA LYS A 125 21.03 0.11 14.02
C LYS A 125 22.38 0.68 13.56
N THR A 126 22.39 1.51 12.51
CA THR A 126 23.61 2.18 12.03
C THR A 126 24.11 3.21 13.03
N VAL A 127 23.25 4.10 13.55
CA VAL A 127 23.61 5.12 14.54
C VAL A 127 24.13 4.49 15.83
N LEU A 128 23.47 3.43 16.34
CA LEU A 128 23.94 2.69 17.50
C LEU A 128 25.28 1.97 17.22
N GLY A 129 25.43 1.37 16.04
CA GLY A 129 26.66 0.73 15.61
C GLY A 129 27.84 1.70 15.52
N VAL A 130 27.61 2.87 14.91
CA VAL A 130 28.58 3.98 14.86
C VAL A 130 28.90 4.44 16.28
N ALA A 131 27.91 4.78 17.11
CA ALA A 131 28.14 5.24 18.48
C ALA A 131 28.95 4.26 19.33
N VAL A 132 28.69 2.94 19.22
CA VAL A 132 29.48 1.90 19.90
C VAL A 132 30.90 1.81 19.32
N ILE A 133 31.08 1.93 18.00
CA ILE A 133 32.41 1.97 17.38
C ILE A 133 33.17 3.23 17.82
N THR A 134 32.54 4.41 17.84
CA THR A 134 33.16 5.65 18.33
C THR A 134 33.54 5.53 19.80
N LEU A 135 32.69 4.95 20.65
CA LEU A 135 33.00 4.66 22.05
C LEU A 135 34.19 3.70 22.18
N LEU A 136 34.24 2.63 21.38
CA LEU A 136 35.37 1.70 21.38
C LEU A 136 36.66 2.37 20.88
N ILE A 137 36.58 3.26 19.88
CA ILE A 137 37.73 4.03 19.39
C ILE A 137 38.20 5.02 20.46
N THR A 138 37.32 5.74 21.16
CA THR A 138 37.73 6.66 22.25
C THR A 138 38.28 5.93 23.47
N LEU A 139 37.93 4.64 23.66
CA LEU A 139 38.53 3.76 24.67
C LEU A 139 39.84 3.10 24.21
N ALA A 140 40.03 2.88 22.89
CA ALA A 140 41.16 2.14 22.33
C ALA A 140 42.28 3.01 21.73
N VAL A 141 42.00 4.28 21.40
CA VAL A 141 43.00 5.28 21.03
C VAL A 141 43.43 6.02 22.30
N LYS A 142 44.68 5.81 22.73
CA LYS A 142 45.21 6.48 23.92
C LYS A 142 45.90 7.82 23.60
N GLU A 143 46.03 8.20 22.33
CA GLU A 143 46.13 9.61 21.94
C GLU A 143 44.74 10.25 22.02
N ARG A 144 44.39 10.53 23.27
CA ARG A 144 43.12 11.12 23.64
C ARG A 144 43.03 12.55 23.09
N PRO A 145 41.87 12.98 22.57
CA PRO A 145 41.68 14.34 22.04
C PRO A 145 42.04 15.40 23.09
N GLU A 146 42.44 16.60 22.65
CA GLU A 146 43.20 17.61 23.41
C GLU A 146 42.82 17.78 24.90
N TRP A 147 41.52 17.79 25.21
CA TRP A 147 40.93 17.89 26.57
C TRP A 147 41.23 16.71 27.51
N PHE A 148 41.94 15.68 27.04
CA PHE A 148 42.06 14.38 27.69
C PHE A 148 43.54 13.89 27.69
N LYS A 149 44.47 14.76 27.25
CA LYS A 149 45.95 14.58 27.12
C LYS A 149 46.73 14.21 28.40
N SER A 150 46.10 14.20 29.58
CA SER A 150 46.80 14.07 30.88
C SER A 150 47.20 12.64 31.30
N SER A 151 47.11 11.62 30.43
CA SER A 151 47.51 10.24 30.78
C SER A 151 48.41 9.58 29.73
N ASN A 152 49.66 9.34 30.10
CA ASN A 152 50.66 8.63 29.28
C ASN A 152 50.29 7.15 29.05
N LEU A 153 49.75 6.82 27.86
CA LEU A 153 49.27 5.44 27.59
C LEU A 153 49.46 4.86 26.16
N PHE A 154 49.66 5.61 25.07
CA PHE A 154 49.79 4.99 23.73
C PHE A 154 51.21 4.53 23.35
N GLY A 155 52.23 4.91 24.12
CA GLY A 155 53.65 4.80 23.75
C GLY A 155 54.25 3.40 23.59
N GLY A 156 53.47 2.34 23.36
CA GLY A 156 54.00 0.99 23.15
C GLY A 156 52.97 -0.05 22.72
N SER A 157 53.32 -0.81 21.67
CA SER A 157 52.75 -2.08 21.19
C SER A 157 51.42 -2.53 21.81
N PHE A 158 50.30 -2.28 21.12
CA PHE A 158 49.04 -2.98 21.40
C PHE A 158 49.10 -4.36 20.72
N PRO A 159 49.19 -5.48 21.46
CA PRO A 159 49.59 -6.74 20.85
C PRO A 159 48.41 -7.40 20.08
N PRO A 160 48.64 -8.03 18.90
CA PRO A 160 47.56 -8.42 17.97
C PRO A 160 46.49 -9.36 18.53
N TRP A 161 46.87 -10.27 19.43
CA TRP A 161 45.96 -11.21 20.11
C TRP A 161 44.80 -10.53 20.87
N ILE A 162 45.01 -9.36 21.49
CA ILE A 162 43.94 -8.64 22.21
C ILE A 162 42.91 -8.09 21.21
N LEU A 163 43.38 -7.62 20.06
CA LEU A 163 42.52 -7.14 18.97
C LEU A 163 41.69 -8.29 18.37
N ALA A 164 42.32 -9.45 18.17
CA ALA A 164 41.63 -10.67 17.76
C ALA A 164 40.56 -11.11 18.78
N CYS A 165 40.89 -11.12 20.08
CA CYS A 165 39.92 -11.41 21.15
C CYS A 165 38.73 -10.43 21.14
N ALA A 166 38.98 -9.13 20.97
CA ALA A 166 37.92 -8.13 20.86
C ALA A 166 36.99 -8.39 19.65
N VAL A 167 37.55 -8.70 18.48
CA VAL A 167 36.78 -9.05 17.27
C VAL A 167 35.98 -10.34 17.46
N ILE A 168 36.54 -11.36 18.11
CA ILE A 168 35.86 -12.63 18.40
C ILE A 168 34.69 -12.42 19.39
N VAL A 169 34.90 -11.66 20.48
CA VAL A 169 33.85 -11.34 21.43
C VAL A 169 32.75 -10.50 20.77
N PHE A 170 33.11 -9.48 19.98
CA PHE A 170 32.16 -8.64 19.26
C PHE A 170 31.32 -9.41 18.24
N THR A 171 31.94 -10.27 17.42
CA THR A 171 31.23 -11.11 16.44
C THR A 171 30.32 -12.15 17.12
N ARG A 172 30.75 -12.72 18.25
CA ARG A 172 29.95 -13.67 19.05
C ARG A 172 28.77 -12.99 19.75
N MET A 173 28.95 -11.78 20.31
CA MET A 173 27.84 -10.97 20.84
C MET A 173 26.87 -10.56 19.73
N ARG A 174 27.37 -10.10 18.57
CA ARG A 174 26.54 -9.69 17.42
C ARG A 174 25.62 -10.82 16.93
N LYS A 175 26.11 -12.06 16.86
CA LYS A 175 25.25 -13.23 16.56
C LYS A 175 24.19 -13.44 17.65
N ARG A 176 24.60 -13.47 18.92
CA ARG A 176 23.70 -13.76 20.07
C ARG A 176 22.60 -12.71 20.25
N THR A 177 22.89 -11.43 20.04
CA THR A 177 21.90 -10.33 20.11
C THR A 177 20.90 -10.41 18.95
N GLY A 178 21.32 -10.88 17.76
CA GLY A 178 20.41 -11.10 16.62
C GLY A 178 19.32 -12.14 16.92
N ASP A 179 19.69 -13.27 17.50
CA ASP A 179 18.74 -14.34 17.85
C ASP A 179 17.84 -13.95 19.04
N PHE A 180 18.36 -13.13 19.97
CA PHE A 180 17.57 -12.60 21.08
C PHE A 180 16.53 -11.57 20.63
N LEU A 181 16.85 -10.74 19.63
CA LEU A 181 15.89 -9.81 19.01
C LEU A 181 14.81 -10.53 18.22
N LYS A 182 15.17 -11.57 17.43
CA LYS A 182 14.20 -12.43 16.74
C LYS A 182 13.21 -13.08 17.72
N LYS A 183 13.68 -13.59 18.87
CA LYS A 183 12.82 -14.14 19.93
C LYS A 183 11.87 -13.11 20.57
N ARG A 184 12.13 -11.80 20.42
CA ARG A 184 11.24 -10.71 20.85
C ARG A 184 10.42 -10.09 19.70
N GLY A 185 10.37 -10.75 18.54
CA GLY A 185 9.52 -10.36 17.41
C GLY A 185 10.05 -9.16 16.60
N TRP A 186 11.38 -9.03 16.45
CA TRP A 186 12.03 -7.89 15.80
C TRP A 186 12.97 -8.20 14.65
#